data_AF-A0A1D6JKM0-F1
#
_entry.id   AF-A0A1D6JKM0-F1
#
_cell.length_a   1.000
_cell.length_b   1.000
_cell.length_c   1.000
_cell.angle_alpha   90.00
_cell.angle_beta   90.00
_cell.angle_gamma   90.00
#
_symmetry.space_group_name_H-M   'P 1'
#
loop_
_entity.id
_entity.type
_entity.pdbx_description
1 polymer ?
#
loop_
_entity_poly.entity_id
_entity_poly.type
_entity_poly.pdbx_seq_one_letter_code
_entity_poly.pdbx_strand_id
1 'polypeptide(L)'
;MIQLQPSRRTLKLHCWCLQDPTKSAVFQRIPLTYDEEKGAWFLEKELPEGRYEYKYVVDGKWLCNEHELITKPNADGHVNNYVQVSRDGTSDEEKELRERLTGPDPDLTDQERLMIREYLEQYADAAER
;
A
#
# COMPACT_ATOMS: atom_id res chain seq x y z
N MET A 1 -19.65 2.97 3.49
CA MET A 1 -20.09 3.22 2.11
C MET A 1 -20.20 4.73 1.93
N ILE A 2 -19.26 5.39 1.24
CA ILE A 2 -19.39 6.84 1.00
C ILE A 2 -20.38 7.04 -0.15
N GLN A 3 -21.60 7.47 0.18
CA GLN A 3 -22.55 7.97 -0.82
C GLN A 3 -22.26 9.46 -1.05
N LEU A 4 -21.59 9.80 -2.15
CA LEU A 4 -21.40 11.18 -2.58
C LEU A 4 -22.44 11.52 -3.64
N GLN A 5 -23.11 12.67 -3.47
CA GLN A 5 -24.17 13.10 -4.38
C GLN A 5 -23.67 13.43 -5.80
N PRO A 6 -24.52 13.29 -6.83
CA PRO A 6 -24.11 13.18 -8.24
C PRO A 6 -23.57 14.47 -8.89
N SER A 7 -23.62 15.62 -8.21
CA SER A 7 -23.26 16.89 -8.84
C SER A 7 -21.75 17.15 -8.81
N ARG A 8 -21.05 16.73 -9.87
CA ARG A 8 -19.71 17.17 -10.30
C ARG A 8 -18.65 17.30 -9.19
N ARG A 9 -18.40 16.23 -8.44
CA ARG A 9 -17.32 16.21 -7.45
C ARG A 9 -16.10 15.54 -8.04
N THR A 10 -14.96 16.23 -8.10
CA THR A 10 -13.72 15.55 -8.54
C THR A 10 -13.18 14.76 -7.36
N LEU A 11 -13.29 13.44 -7.40
CA LEU A 11 -12.69 12.54 -6.41
C LEU A 11 -11.37 12.00 -6.94
N LYS A 12 -10.28 12.24 -6.21
CA LYS A 12 -8.97 11.66 -6.48
C LYS A 12 -8.51 10.84 -5.30
N LEU A 13 -7.97 9.65 -5.55
CA LEU A 13 -7.22 8.89 -4.56
C LEU A 13 -5.79 9.40 -4.56
N HIS A 14 -5.27 9.72 -3.39
CA HIS A 14 -3.85 9.88 -3.19
C HIS A 14 -3.33 8.65 -2.49
N CYS A 15 -2.67 7.77 -3.24
CA CYS A 15 -2.12 6.54 -2.70
C CYS A 15 -0.62 6.76 -2.46
N TRP A 16 -0.14 6.37 -1.28
CA TRP A 16 1.27 6.14 -1.08
C TRP A 16 1.54 4.72 -1.59
N CYS A 17 2.11 4.59 -2.78
CA CYS A 17 2.33 3.27 -3.37
C CYS A 17 3.82 2.92 -3.45
N LEU A 18 4.06 1.68 -3.00
CA LEU A 18 5.27 0.86 -3.08
C LEU A 18 6.37 1.26 -2.11
N GLN A 19 6.51 0.44 -1.08
CA GLN A 19 7.79 0.09 -0.46
C GLN A 19 8.70 -0.56 -1.53
N ASP A 20 9.03 0.19 -2.57
CA ASP A 20 10.20 -0.08 -3.39
C ASP A 20 11.32 0.76 -2.74
N PRO A 21 12.24 0.13 -1.98
CA PRO A 21 13.32 0.86 -1.32
C PRO A 21 14.26 1.57 -2.32
N THR A 22 14.12 1.30 -3.63
CA THR A 22 14.90 1.94 -4.70
C THR A 22 14.15 3.07 -5.42
N LYS A 23 12.85 3.27 -5.15
CA LYS A 23 12.08 4.37 -5.74
C LYS A 23 11.65 5.36 -4.67
N SER A 24 11.97 6.64 -4.90
CA SER A 24 11.41 7.72 -4.08
C SER A 24 9.90 7.59 -4.03
N ALA A 25 9.33 7.67 -2.82
CA ALA A 25 7.90 7.66 -2.60
C ALA A 25 7.19 8.67 -3.52
N VAL A 26 6.57 8.19 -4.60
CA VAL A 26 5.84 9.06 -5.52
C VAL A 26 4.38 9.11 -5.07
N PHE A 27 4.00 10.29 -4.60
CA PHE A 27 2.63 10.66 -4.40
C PHE A 27 1.89 10.78 -5.74
N GLN A 28 1.03 9.80 -6.06
CA GLN A 28 0.23 9.83 -7.28
C GLN A 28 -1.23 10.11 -6.95
N ARG A 29 -1.79 11.15 -7.60
CA ARG A 29 -3.23 11.41 -7.61
C ARG A 29 -3.86 10.60 -8.74
N ILE A 30 -4.71 9.64 -8.40
CA ILE A 30 -5.41 8.79 -9.35
C ILE A 30 -6.88 9.23 -9.37
N PRO A 31 -7.44 9.62 -10.53
CA PRO A 31 -8.85 9.96 -10.62
C PRO A 31 -9.72 8.71 -10.42
N LEU A 32 -10.85 8.86 -9.73
CA LEU A 32 -11.86 7.81 -9.65
C LEU A 32 -12.85 7.91 -10.82
N THR A 33 -13.46 6.79 -11.16
CA THR A 33 -14.53 6.68 -12.16
C THR A 33 -15.88 6.68 -11.44
N TYR A 34 -16.84 7.48 -11.92
CA TYR A 34 -18.20 7.48 -11.39
C TYR A 34 -19.03 6.39 -12.06
N ASP A 35 -19.68 5.55 -11.26
CA ASP A 35 -20.65 4.55 -11.68
C ASP A 35 -22.06 5.11 -11.39
N GLU A 36 -22.81 5.42 -12.46
CA GLU A 36 -24.13 6.04 -12.36
C GLU A 36 -25.18 5.10 -11.76
N GLU A 37 -25.08 3.79 -12.02
CA GLU A 37 -26.03 2.79 -11.54
C GLU A 37 -25.92 2.60 -10.03
N LYS A 38 -24.68 2.60 -9.52
CA LYS A 38 -24.40 2.49 -8.08
C LYS A 38 -24.43 3.84 -7.36
N GLY A 39 -24.42 4.95 -8.10
CA GLY A 39 -24.33 6.30 -7.56
C GLY A 39 -23.07 6.53 -6.73
N ALA A 40 -21.94 5.96 -7.16
CA ALA A 40 -20.71 5.94 -6.37
C ALA A 40 -19.44 6.04 -7.24
N TRP A 41 -18.34 6.43 -6.61
CA TRP A 41 -17.04 6.57 -7.25
C TRP A 41 -16.16 5.35 -6.95
N PHE A 42 -15.49 4.82 -7.98
CA PHE A 42 -14.71 3.59 -7.91
C PHE A 42 -13.30 3.79 -8.45
N LEU A 43 -12.37 2.99 -7.92
CA LEU A 43 -11.05 2.74 -8.49
C LEU A 43 -10.79 1.25 -8.42
N GLU A 44 -10.54 0.63 -9.57
CA GLU A 44 -10.03 -0.73 -9.65
C GLU A 44 -8.54 -0.66 -9.99
N LYS A 45 -7.70 -1.30 -9.17
CA LYS A 45 -6.26 -1.31 -9.35
C LYS A 45 -5.66 -2.59 -8.79
N GLU A 46 -4.87 -3.26 -9.62
CA GLU A 46 -4.01 -4.36 -9.18
C GLU A 46 -2.90 -3.82 -8.27
N LEU A 47 -2.81 -4.38 -7.07
CA LEU A 47 -1.81 -4.03 -6.06
C LEU A 47 -1.06 -5.30 -5.67
N PRO A 48 0.28 -5.25 -5.60
CA PRO A 48 1.05 -6.30 -4.95
C PRO A 48 0.62 -6.50 -3.50
N GLU A 49 1.06 -7.59 -2.88
CA GLU A 49 0.88 -7.77 -1.45
C GLU A 49 1.58 -6.65 -0.66
N GLY A 50 0.87 -6.09 0.31
CA GLY A 50 1.38 -5.02 1.13
C GLY A 50 0.29 -4.20 1.81
N ARG A 51 0.73 -3.24 2.61
CA ARG A 51 -0.13 -2.24 3.22
C ARG A 51 -0.03 -0.94 2.44
N TYR A 52 -1.17 -0.42 2.00
CA TYR A 52 -1.24 0.80 1.19
C TYR A 52 -2.10 1.83 1.91
N GLU A 53 -1.50 2.96 2.25
CA GLU A 53 -2.23 4.10 2.81
C GLU A 53 -2.73 5.01 1.70
N TYR A 54 -3.95 5.53 1.87
CA TYR A 54 -4.55 6.46 0.94
C TYR A 54 -5.40 7.51 1.63
N LYS A 55 -5.66 8.58 0.88
CA LYS A 55 -6.59 9.64 1.28
C LYS A 55 -7.38 10.12 0.08
N TYR A 56 -8.63 10.48 0.30
CA TYR A 56 -9.48 11.04 -0.73
C TYR A 56 -9.25 12.54 -0.87
N VAL A 57 -9.30 13.04 -2.09
CA VAL A 57 -9.38 14.46 -2.38
C VAL A 57 -10.71 14.71 -3.07
N VAL A 58 -11.64 15.36 -2.37
CA VAL A 58 -12.95 15.80 -2.90
C VAL A 58 -12.92 17.30 -3.05
N ASP A 59 -13.03 17.79 -4.28
CA ASP A 59 -13.10 19.23 -4.57
C ASP A 59 -11.96 20.02 -3.93
N GLY A 60 -10.75 19.44 -3.99
CA GLY A 60 -9.53 20.01 -3.42
C GLY A 60 -9.33 19.81 -1.92
N LYS A 61 -10.29 19.20 -1.21
CA LYS A 61 -10.22 18.93 0.23
C LYS A 61 -9.82 17.49 0.51
N TRP A 62 -8.89 17.32 1.44
CA TRP A 62 -8.44 16.01 1.91
C TRP A 62 -9.44 15.42 2.89
N LEU A 63 -9.92 14.21 2.60
CA LEU A 63 -10.92 13.50 3.40
C LEU A 63 -10.45 12.09 3.72
N CYS A 64 -10.76 11.65 4.93
CA CYS A 64 -10.62 10.26 5.37
C CYS A 64 -12.02 9.68 5.54
N ASN A 65 -12.23 8.47 5.04
CA ASN A 65 -13.48 7.74 5.17
C ASN A 65 -13.52 6.99 6.51
N GLU A 66 -14.40 7.40 7.42
CA GLU A 66 -14.55 6.78 8.75
C GLU A 66 -15.16 5.36 8.70
N HIS A 67 -15.70 4.96 7.55
CA HIS A 67 -16.30 3.64 7.36
C HIS A 67 -15.35 2.62 6.70
N GLU A 68 -14.09 3.01 6.47
CA GLU A 68 -13.03 2.14 5.96
C GLU A 68 -11.93 2.01 7.01
N LEU A 69 -10.97 1.12 6.75
CA LEU A 69 -9.83 0.95 7.65
C LEU A 69 -9.01 2.25 7.69
N ILE A 70 -8.68 2.70 8.89
CA ILE A 70 -7.96 3.95 9.16
C ILE A 70 -6.67 3.70 9.94
N THR A 71 -5.64 4.47 9.63
CA THR A 71 -4.37 4.40 10.34
C THR A 71 -4.49 5.00 11.74
N LYS A 72 -3.52 4.69 12.59
CA LYS A 72 -3.30 5.52 13.78
C LYS A 72 -2.83 6.90 13.31
N PRO A 73 -3.15 7.97 14.06
CA PRO A 73 -2.60 9.29 13.78
C PRO A 73 -1.07 9.23 13.67
N ASN A 74 -0.51 9.83 12.63
CA ASN A 74 0.94 9.98 12.51
C ASN A 74 1.45 11.04 13.50
N ALA A 75 2.76 11.32 13.50
CA ALA A 75 3.36 12.32 14.40
C ALA A 75 2.72 13.72 14.29
N ASP A 76 2.19 14.07 13.11
CA ASP A 76 1.50 15.34 12.84
C ASP A 76 -0.01 15.29 13.14
N GLY A 77 -0.51 14.17 13.67
CA GLY A 77 -1.93 13.95 13.97
C GLY A 77 -2.79 13.61 12.74
N HIS A 78 -2.19 13.44 11.57
CA HIS A 78 -2.91 13.06 10.36
C HIS A 78 -3.29 11.58 10.36
N VAL A 79 -4.56 11.32 10.04
CA VAL A 79 -5.09 9.98 9.80
C VAL A 79 -5.34 9.79 8.30
N ASN A 80 -5.04 8.58 7.83
CA ASN A 80 -5.26 8.12 6.46
C ASN A 80 -6.17 6.89 6.49
N ASN A 81 -6.79 6.58 5.36
CA ASN A 81 -7.32 5.24 5.14
C ASN A 81 -6.20 4.29 4.74
N TYR A 82 -6.41 2.98 4.88
CA TYR A 82 -5.49 2.00 4.32
C TYR A 82 -6.20 0.75 3.82
N VAL A 83 -5.55 0.02 2.91
CA VAL A 83 -5.94 -1.33 2.52
C VAL A 83 -4.78 -2.28 2.79
N GLN A 84 -5.10 -3.48 3.27
CA GLN A 84 -4.15 -4.58 3.43
C GLN A 84 -4.40 -5.58 2.31
N VAL A 85 -3.43 -5.75 1.43
CA VAL A 85 -3.49 -6.72 0.33
C VAL A 85 -2.67 -7.94 0.74
N SER A 86 -3.32 -9.09 0.81
CA SER A 86 -2.72 -10.40 1.04
C SER A 86 -3.14 -11.33 -0.09
N ARG A 87 -2.28 -12.29 -0.46
CA ARG A 87 -2.64 -13.29 -1.46
C ARG A 87 -3.55 -14.34 -0.85
N ASP A 88 -4.52 -14.80 -1.63
CA ASP A 88 -5.37 -15.91 -1.21
C ASP A 88 -4.53 -17.19 -1.10
N GLY A 89 -4.62 -17.89 0.04
CA GLY A 89 -3.87 -19.12 0.30
C GLY A 89 -2.45 -18.93 0.85
N THR A 90 -2.05 -17.71 1.21
CA THR A 90 -0.79 -17.47 1.94
C THR A 90 -0.85 -18.23 3.28
N SER A 91 0.13 -19.09 3.54
CA SER A 91 0.14 -19.90 4.77
C SER A 91 0.31 -19.00 6.00
N ASP A 92 -0.08 -19.48 7.18
CA ASP A 92 0.09 -18.69 8.40
C ASP A 92 1.58 -18.46 8.70
N GLU A 93 2.43 -19.43 8.35
CA GLU A 93 3.88 -19.31 8.45
C GLU A 93 4.44 -18.18 7.54
N GLU A 94 3.94 -18.05 6.31
CA GLU A 94 4.36 -16.99 5.39
C GLU A 94 3.91 -15.60 5.89
N LYS A 95 2.72 -15.50 6.50
CA LYS A 95 2.25 -14.25 7.13
C LYS A 95 3.11 -13.87 8.32
N GLU A 96 3.40 -14.83 9.20
CA GLU A 96 4.27 -14.61 10.37
C GLU A 96 5.70 -14.22 9.95
N LEU A 97 6.23 -14.89 8.93
CA LEU A 97 7.53 -14.55 8.35
C LEU A 97 7.53 -13.11 7.82
N ARG A 98 6.50 -12.71 7.07
CA ARG A 98 6.39 -11.35 6.55
C ARG A 98 6.27 -10.32 7.66
N GLU A 99 5.46 -10.58 8.69
CA GLU A 99 5.30 -9.68 9.84
C GLU A 99 6.63 -9.50 10.59
N ARG A 100 7.36 -10.60 10.84
CA ARG A 100 8.69 -10.54 11.47
C ARG A 100 9.69 -9.75 10.63
N LEU A 101 9.76 -10.02 9.32
CA LEU A 101 10.78 -9.42 8.44
C LEU A 101 10.47 -7.96 8.04
N THR A 102 9.22 -7.52 8.12
CA THR A 102 8.81 -6.12 7.80
C THR A 102 8.56 -5.27 9.04
N GLY A 103 8.83 -5.82 10.23
CA GLY A 103 8.77 -5.10 11.50
C GLY A 103 9.84 -4.01 11.63
N PRO A 104 9.76 -3.17 12.68
CA PRO A 104 10.70 -2.07 12.91
C PRO A 104 12.13 -2.55 13.24
N ASP A 105 12.27 -3.77 13.76
CA ASP A 105 13.54 -4.39 14.10
C ASP A 105 13.53 -5.85 13.60
N PRO A 106 13.79 -6.06 12.29
CA PRO A 106 13.71 -7.38 11.70
C PRO A 106 14.94 -8.20 12.09
N ASP A 107 14.74 -9.21 12.95
CA ASP A 107 15.80 -10.16 13.30
C ASP A 107 15.84 -11.31 12.29
N LEU A 108 16.97 -11.40 11.58
CA LEU A 108 17.27 -12.43 10.59
C LEU A 108 18.05 -13.57 11.23
N THR A 109 17.53 -14.79 11.08
CA THR A 109 18.24 -16.02 11.46
C THR A 109 19.51 -16.20 10.60
N ASP A 110 20.46 -17.00 11.10
CA ASP A 110 21.69 -17.31 10.36
C ASP A 110 21.41 -17.94 9.00
N GLN A 111 20.36 -18.76 8.89
CA GLN A 111 19.95 -19.39 7.63
C GLN A 111 19.41 -18.35 6.64
N GLU A 112 18.56 -17.42 7.07
CA GLU A 112 18.06 -16.34 6.20
C GLU A 112 19.19 -15.43 5.73
N ARG A 113 20.16 -15.14 6.61
CA ARG A 113 21.36 -14.37 6.25
C ARG A 113 22.22 -15.09 5.22
N LEU A 114 22.36 -16.41 5.34
CA LEU A 114 23.09 -17.22 4.37
C LEU A 114 22.39 -17.22 3.01
N MET A 115 21.07 -17.42 2.99
CA MET A 115 20.28 -17.36 1.75
C MET A 115 20.41 -16.01 1.03
N ILE A 116 20.35 -14.90 1.78
CA ILE A 116 20.54 -13.55 1.22
C ILE A 116 21.95 -13.40 0.65
N ARG A 117 22.97 -13.89 1.36
CA ARG A 117 24.37 -13.82 0.91
C ARG A 117 24.57 -14.60 -0.39
N GLU A 118 24.13 -15.85 -0.44
CA GLU A 118 24.23 -16.70 -1.63
C GLU A 118 23.50 -16.10 -2.83
N TYR A 119 22.33 -15.48 -2.61
CA TYR A 119 21.60 -14.77 -3.66
C TYR A 119 22.40 -13.58 -4.21
N LEU A 120 23.01 -12.77 -3.34
CA LEU A 120 23.79 -11.59 -3.76
C LEU A 120 25.09 -11.97 -4.48
N GLU A 121 25.77 -13.02 -4.04
CA GLU A 121 27.01 -13.51 -4.67
C GLU A 121 26.77 -13.92 -6.14
N GLN A 122 25.60 -14.49 -6.46
CA GLN A 122 25.23 -14.82 -7.84
C GLN A 122 25.19 -13.59 -8.78
N TYR A 123 24.85 -12.41 -8.25
CA TYR A 123 24.86 -11.17 -9.04
C TYR A 123 26.25 -10.54 -9.15
N ALA A 124 27.13 -10.75 -8.18
CA ALA A 124 28.52 -10.28 -8.24
C ALA A 124 29.29 -11.03 -9.34
N ASP A 125 29.16 -12.35 -9.39
CA ASP A 125 29.82 -13.19 -10.39
C ASP A 125 29.30 -12.93 -11.82
N ALA A 126 28.05 -12.48 -11.96
CA ALA A 126 27.46 -12.13 -13.24
C ALA A 126 27.89 -10.75 -13.76
N ALA A 127 28.31 -9.84 -12.87
CA ALA A 127 28.82 -8.51 -13.23
C ALA A 127 30.31 -8.53 -13.62
N GLU A 128 31.05 -9.58 -13.25
CA GLU A 128 32.47 -9.79 -13.58
C GLU A 128 32.69 -10.60 -14.88
N ARG A 129 31.62 -11.01 -15.59
CA ARG A 129 31.67 -11.64 -16.92
C ARG A 129 31.28 -10.67 -18.03
#